data_AF-A0A352L3I5-F1
#
_entry.id   AF-A0A352L3I5-F1
#
_cell.length_a   1.000
_cell.length_b   1.000
_cell.length_c   1.000
_cell.angle_alpha   90.00
_cell.angle_beta   90.00
_cell.angle_gamma   90.00
#
_symmetry.space_group_name_H-M   'P 1'
#
loop_
_entity.id
_entity.type
_entity.pdbx_description
1 polymer ?
#
loop_
_entity_poly.entity_id
_entity_poly.type
_entity_poly.pdbx_seq_one_letter_code
_entity_poly.pdbx_strand_id
1 'polypeptide(L)'
;PLGNQPDKKILERAFPDPADLLAGQAQEFDAAVRLDVESIPVATRTLLYGLINSGISTQLQQRDGEAEGAYRIRRTEGERGLAALKMLFMDCQKITFGVNISEEEQAVNLDMVIDAIKGSQMLKEMFSSTERPSYFIPLLDENAAVSVSISSLMADREKEAYGEMMEGFRMEVARLIEENKLGPVPDENSPIGQAMTAIQKTLQEGHMDIFAQFYRDSAGKLAIVWAGRVQDGEAINAGAMDVLTRLKDIEQVQNMGELQINAGEHHGVMLHRLNFAIQPPEAVAVFGDNVGMTMGMGATAIWGVIGGEESTATLKSVMDKLEEAQATAADQRTPPNFRVIINVNQLVEMAEIAREVSMTRRQEREAAAGAEAALAQTPVDTPAPGAPGAGAAPAPGAGGAGGPGAGRGFGRGGRGRGGFQPNPAQAAAMQRRAEQGRRIAMETLKEGDDRIEIDSRLTETGARLRVRLEQGFVKMFGRLVANGISGGEAEPDAPADAPAPQAVPAQ
;
A
#
# COMPACT_ATOMS: atom_id res chain seq x y z
N PRO A 1 -41.43 2.61 -24.30
CA PRO A 1 -41.51 2.96 -25.74
C PRO A 1 -40.12 2.93 -26.40
N LEU A 2 -39.59 1.72 -26.59
CA LEU A 2 -38.44 1.45 -27.45
C LEU A 2 -38.88 0.31 -28.36
N GLY A 3 -39.06 0.59 -29.65
CA GLY A 3 -39.54 -0.40 -30.62
C GLY A 3 -38.37 -1.21 -31.16
N ASN A 4 -38.53 -2.53 -31.28
CA ASN A 4 -37.51 -3.44 -31.82
C ASN A 4 -37.37 -3.34 -33.36
N GLN A 5 -37.51 -2.13 -33.92
CA GLN A 5 -37.31 -1.80 -35.32
C GLN A 5 -36.60 -0.44 -35.39
N PRO A 6 -35.26 -0.41 -35.51
CA PRO A 6 -34.54 0.84 -35.76
C PRO A 6 -34.97 1.44 -37.11
N ASP A 7 -35.00 2.77 -37.21
CA ASP A 7 -35.24 3.46 -38.48
C ASP A 7 -34.15 3.02 -39.49
N LYS A 8 -34.58 2.65 -40.70
CA LYS A 8 -33.67 2.22 -41.79
C LYS A 8 -32.59 3.25 -42.07
N LYS A 9 -32.89 4.54 -41.93
CA LYS A 9 -31.93 5.64 -42.09
C LYS A 9 -30.74 5.59 -41.11
N ILE A 10 -30.88 4.91 -39.98
CA ILE A 10 -29.80 4.71 -39.00
C ILE A 10 -28.87 3.57 -39.46
N LEU A 11 -29.42 2.54 -40.10
CA LEU A 11 -28.66 1.43 -40.69
C LEU A 11 -28.00 1.79 -42.03
N GLU A 12 -28.61 2.72 -42.78
CA GLU A 12 -28.10 3.27 -44.04
C GLU A 12 -27.04 4.38 -43.85
N ARG A 13 -26.71 4.74 -42.59
CA ARG A 13 -25.66 5.73 -42.31
C ARG A 13 -24.30 5.13 -42.65
N ALA A 14 -23.57 5.74 -43.58
CA ALA A 14 -22.15 5.44 -43.76
C ALA A 14 -21.39 5.73 -42.47
N PHE A 15 -20.85 4.69 -41.84
CA PHE A 15 -19.90 4.82 -40.74
C PHE A 15 -18.48 4.97 -41.34
N PRO A 16 -17.59 5.77 -40.73
CA PRO A 16 -16.18 5.78 -41.10
C PRO A 16 -15.56 4.39 -40.87
N ASP A 17 -14.48 4.08 -41.59
CA ASP A 17 -13.79 2.79 -41.44
C ASP A 17 -13.24 2.65 -40.01
N PRO A 18 -13.52 1.55 -39.29
CA PRO A 18 -12.88 1.28 -38.01
C PRO A 18 -11.35 1.28 -38.07
N ALA A 19 -10.74 0.92 -39.21
CA ALA A 19 -9.30 1.00 -39.41
C ALA A 19 -8.80 2.46 -39.35
N ASP A 20 -9.46 3.39 -40.04
CA ASP A 20 -9.10 4.81 -40.02
C ASP A 20 -9.26 5.43 -38.62
N LEU A 21 -10.30 5.03 -37.88
CA LEU A 21 -10.54 5.48 -36.50
C LEU A 21 -9.50 4.96 -35.50
N LEU A 22 -8.95 3.77 -35.74
CA LEU A 22 -8.07 3.05 -34.81
C LEU A 22 -6.60 3.07 -35.23
N ALA A 23 -6.26 3.56 -36.43
CA ALA A 23 -4.91 3.48 -37.01
C ALA A 23 -3.81 4.01 -36.06
N GLY A 24 -4.02 5.17 -35.44
CA GLY A 24 -3.07 5.73 -34.48
C GLY A 24 -2.94 4.96 -33.16
N GLN A 25 -3.95 4.16 -32.79
CA GLN A 25 -3.84 3.23 -31.64
C GLN A 25 -3.11 1.95 -32.04
N ALA A 26 -3.41 1.40 -33.22
CA ALA A 26 -2.80 0.18 -33.75
C ALA A 26 -1.30 0.35 -34.14
N GLN A 27 -0.81 1.59 -34.18
CA GLN A 27 0.62 1.91 -34.30
C GLN A 27 1.34 1.99 -32.95
N GLU A 28 0.62 2.11 -31.84
CA GLU A 28 1.17 2.36 -30.50
C GLU A 28 0.91 1.20 -29.52
N PHE A 29 -0.21 0.49 -29.66
CA PHE A 29 -0.69 -0.55 -28.75
C PHE A 29 -1.19 -1.79 -29.50
N ASP A 30 -0.80 -2.98 -29.03
CA ASP A 30 -1.35 -4.26 -29.47
C ASP A 30 -2.81 -4.42 -29.02
N ALA A 31 -3.16 -3.82 -27.87
CA ALA A 31 -4.53 -3.76 -27.36
C ALA A 31 -4.76 -2.44 -26.62
N ALA A 32 -5.86 -1.74 -26.91
CA ALA A 32 -6.23 -0.52 -26.22
C ALA A 32 -7.75 -0.36 -26.04
N VAL A 33 -8.15 0.34 -24.98
CA VAL A 33 -9.51 0.81 -24.73
C VAL A 33 -9.46 2.33 -24.58
N ARG A 34 -10.23 3.04 -25.41
CA ARG A 34 -10.34 4.51 -25.36
C ARG A 34 -11.75 4.95 -25.01
N LEU A 35 -11.87 5.82 -24.03
CA LEU A 35 -13.05 6.63 -23.78
C LEU A 35 -12.86 7.99 -24.45
N ASP A 36 -13.67 8.28 -25.47
CA ASP A 36 -13.71 9.60 -26.11
C ASP A 36 -14.75 10.48 -25.39
N VAL A 37 -14.28 11.32 -24.47
CA VAL A 37 -15.13 12.20 -23.63
C VAL A 37 -15.65 13.39 -24.45
N GLU A 38 -14.87 13.88 -25.40
CA GLU A 38 -15.24 14.96 -26.31
C GLU A 38 -16.51 14.61 -27.12
N SER A 39 -16.60 13.37 -27.61
CA SER A 39 -17.72 12.85 -28.39
C SER A 39 -19.08 12.89 -27.67
N ILE A 40 -19.07 12.94 -26.34
CA ILE A 40 -20.29 13.07 -25.53
C ILE A 40 -20.79 14.52 -25.65
N PRO A 41 -22.02 14.78 -26.12
CA PRO A 41 -22.54 16.13 -26.28
C PRO A 41 -22.47 16.94 -24.97
N VAL A 42 -22.05 18.21 -25.04
CA VAL A 42 -21.83 19.07 -23.87
C VAL A 42 -23.04 19.07 -22.93
N ALA A 43 -24.26 19.21 -23.47
CA ALA A 43 -25.49 19.17 -22.67
C ALA A 43 -25.68 17.85 -21.88
N THR A 44 -25.28 16.72 -22.45
CA THR A 44 -25.30 15.41 -21.77
C THR A 44 -24.23 15.34 -20.67
N ARG A 45 -23.03 15.87 -20.93
CA ARG A 45 -21.96 15.97 -19.91
C ARG A 45 -22.37 16.90 -18.75
N THR A 46 -22.95 18.06 -19.04
CA THR A 46 -23.49 19.01 -18.05
C THR A 46 -24.61 18.38 -17.21
N LEU A 47 -25.54 17.64 -17.84
CA LEU A 47 -26.61 16.94 -17.13
C LEU A 47 -26.07 15.85 -16.21
N LEU A 48 -25.17 15.00 -16.70
CA LEU A 48 -24.57 13.92 -15.91
C LEU A 48 -23.75 14.47 -14.72
N TYR A 49 -22.91 15.49 -14.97
CA TYR A 49 -22.20 16.19 -13.91
C TYR A 49 -23.16 16.83 -12.90
N GLY A 50 -24.25 17.46 -13.35
CA GLY A 50 -25.27 18.05 -12.48
C GLY A 50 -25.93 17.03 -11.54
N LEU A 51 -26.25 15.83 -12.06
CA LEU A 51 -26.80 14.73 -11.27
C LEU A 51 -25.80 14.22 -10.22
N ILE A 52 -24.54 14.01 -10.61
CA ILE A 52 -23.47 13.53 -9.70
C ILE A 52 -23.18 14.59 -8.63
N ASN A 53 -23.04 15.85 -9.02
CA ASN A 53 -22.84 16.99 -8.13
C ASN A 53 -23.97 17.09 -7.09
N SER A 54 -25.23 17.01 -7.52
CA SER A 54 -26.38 17.07 -6.60
C SER A 54 -26.37 15.89 -5.61
N GLY A 55 -25.99 14.68 -6.05
CA GLY A 55 -25.89 13.51 -5.18
C GLY A 55 -24.76 13.62 -4.15
N ILE A 56 -23.57 14.05 -4.59
CA ILE A 56 -22.40 14.23 -3.72
C ILE A 56 -22.64 15.36 -2.73
N SER A 57 -23.12 16.52 -3.17
CA SER A 57 -23.39 17.69 -2.31
C SER A 57 -24.35 17.39 -1.16
N THR A 58 -25.32 16.49 -1.34
CA THR A 58 -26.19 16.00 -0.25
C THR A 58 -25.42 15.16 0.78
N GLN A 59 -24.44 14.36 0.35
CA GLN A 59 -23.56 13.60 1.24
C GLN A 59 -22.47 14.45 1.92
N LEU A 60 -22.17 15.63 1.36
CA LEU A 60 -21.26 16.63 1.94
C LEU A 60 -21.95 17.60 2.93
N GLN A 61 -23.18 17.30 3.36
CA GLN A 61 -23.75 17.90 4.56
C GLN A 61 -23.05 17.35 5.82
N GLN A 62 -22.98 18.14 6.89
CA GLN A 62 -22.47 17.71 8.19
C GLN A 62 -23.36 16.60 8.77
N ARG A 63 -22.76 15.59 9.37
CA ARG A 63 -23.49 14.46 9.98
C ARG A 63 -23.81 14.75 11.44
N ASP A 64 -24.87 14.13 11.96
CA ASP A 64 -25.22 14.20 13.38
C ASP A 64 -24.05 13.76 14.26
N GLY A 65 -23.57 14.66 15.14
CA GLY A 65 -22.43 14.40 16.03
C GLY A 65 -21.04 14.52 15.40
N GLU A 66 -20.92 14.97 14.15
CA GLU A 66 -19.62 15.17 13.48
C GLU A 66 -18.96 16.48 13.93
N ALA A 67 -17.74 16.38 14.46
CA ALA A 67 -16.93 17.54 14.86
C ALA A 67 -16.62 18.45 13.66
N GLU A 68 -16.59 19.77 13.87
CA GLU A 68 -16.47 20.74 12.76
C GLU A 68 -15.16 20.58 11.98
N GLY A 69 -14.04 20.29 12.65
CA GLY A 69 -12.76 20.02 11.97
C GLY A 69 -12.82 18.83 11.02
N ALA A 70 -13.35 17.70 11.51
CA ALA A 70 -13.57 16.49 10.69
C ALA A 70 -14.57 16.73 9.55
N TYR A 71 -15.65 17.50 9.80
CA TYR A 71 -16.60 17.91 8.76
C TYR A 71 -15.92 18.76 7.67
N ARG A 72 -15.11 19.77 8.04
CA ARG A 72 -14.36 20.60 7.10
C ARG A 72 -13.44 19.77 6.22
N ILE A 73 -12.56 18.96 6.83
CA ILE A 73 -11.64 18.06 6.10
C ILE A 73 -12.41 17.18 5.10
N ARG A 74 -13.50 16.53 5.55
CA ARG A 74 -14.32 15.66 4.70
C ARG A 74 -15.04 16.42 3.59
N ARG A 75 -15.56 17.62 3.87
CA ARG A 75 -16.24 18.48 2.90
C ARG A 75 -15.27 18.91 1.81
N THR A 76 -14.14 19.48 2.21
CA THR A 76 -13.08 19.95 1.32
C THR A 76 -12.59 18.83 0.40
N GLU A 77 -12.34 17.63 0.92
CA GLU A 77 -11.92 16.50 0.08
C GLU A 77 -13.01 16.06 -0.92
N GLY A 78 -14.29 16.10 -0.51
CA GLY A 78 -15.41 15.88 -1.41
C GLY A 78 -15.56 16.94 -2.50
N GLU A 79 -15.30 18.21 -2.18
CA GLU A 79 -15.32 19.33 -3.13
C GLU A 79 -14.12 19.28 -4.09
N ARG A 80 -12.93 18.85 -3.62
CA ARG A 80 -11.77 18.54 -4.48
C ARG A 80 -12.07 17.40 -5.44
N GLY A 81 -12.62 16.28 -4.96
CA GLY A 81 -12.99 15.14 -5.80
C GLY A 81 -14.05 15.50 -6.85
N LEU A 82 -15.02 16.35 -6.48
CA LEU A 82 -16.00 16.91 -7.41
C LEU A 82 -15.36 17.83 -8.45
N ALA A 83 -14.40 18.67 -8.07
CA ALA A 83 -13.67 19.56 -8.99
C ALA A 83 -12.82 18.77 -10.00
N ALA A 84 -12.10 17.74 -9.54
CA ALA A 84 -11.38 16.81 -10.41
C ALA A 84 -12.31 16.07 -11.37
N LEU A 85 -13.49 15.64 -10.90
CA LEU A 85 -14.50 14.99 -11.74
C LEU A 85 -15.14 15.96 -12.75
N LYS A 86 -15.36 17.23 -12.36
CA LYS A 86 -15.80 18.29 -13.29
C LYS A 86 -14.79 18.47 -14.42
N MET A 87 -13.51 18.55 -14.07
CA MET A 87 -12.41 18.66 -15.02
C MET A 87 -12.37 17.44 -15.95
N LEU A 88 -12.50 16.22 -15.42
CA LEU A 88 -12.57 15.00 -16.22
C LEU A 88 -13.74 14.98 -17.21
N PHE A 89 -14.92 15.52 -16.86
CA PHE A 89 -16.03 15.59 -17.80
C PHE A 89 -15.93 16.75 -18.80
N MET A 90 -15.50 17.93 -18.37
CA MET A 90 -15.59 19.15 -19.19
C MET A 90 -14.32 19.39 -20.02
N ASP A 91 -13.15 19.11 -19.45
CA ASP A 91 -11.84 19.51 -19.96
C ASP A 91 -11.04 18.34 -20.55
N CYS A 92 -11.36 17.08 -20.23
CA CYS A 92 -10.75 15.92 -20.90
C CYS A 92 -11.30 15.75 -22.32
N GLN A 93 -10.41 15.44 -23.26
CA GLN A 93 -10.78 15.03 -24.61
C GLN A 93 -10.95 13.50 -24.67
N LYS A 94 -9.91 12.74 -24.31
CA LYS A 94 -9.85 11.28 -24.37
C LYS A 94 -9.06 10.70 -23.20
N ILE A 95 -9.46 9.50 -22.78
CA ILE A 95 -8.67 8.64 -21.90
C ILE A 95 -8.39 7.35 -22.67
N THR A 96 -7.13 6.99 -22.84
CA THR A 96 -6.71 5.74 -23.49
C THR A 96 -5.94 4.88 -22.50
N PHE A 97 -6.43 3.66 -22.26
CA PHE A 97 -5.66 2.61 -21.60
C PHE A 97 -5.11 1.68 -22.68
N GLY A 98 -3.79 1.51 -22.74
CA GLY A 98 -3.11 0.76 -23.78
C GLY A 98 -2.12 -0.26 -23.24
N VAL A 99 -1.92 -1.33 -23.98
CA VAL A 99 -0.90 -2.37 -23.76
C VAL A 99 -0.04 -2.46 -25.02
N ASN A 100 1.27 -2.35 -24.84
CA ASN A 100 2.28 -2.52 -25.88
C ASN A 100 3.28 -3.60 -25.44
N ILE A 101 3.54 -4.59 -26.29
CA ILE A 101 4.45 -5.70 -26.05
C ILE A 101 5.67 -5.51 -26.97
N SER A 102 6.72 -4.87 -26.44
CA SER A 102 7.90 -4.52 -27.24
C SER A 102 8.97 -5.62 -27.19
N GLU A 103 9.18 -6.28 -28.33
CA GLU A 103 10.30 -7.22 -28.52
C GLU A 103 11.66 -6.49 -28.54
N GLU A 104 11.72 -5.22 -28.93
CA GLU A 104 12.95 -4.42 -28.88
C GLU A 104 13.33 -4.05 -27.44
N GLU A 105 12.35 -3.61 -26.64
CA GLU A 105 12.56 -3.26 -25.23
C GLU A 105 12.59 -4.48 -24.30
N GLN A 106 12.22 -5.67 -24.80
CA GLN A 106 11.96 -6.90 -24.04
C GLN A 106 11.01 -6.70 -22.85
N ALA A 107 9.99 -5.85 -23.02
CA ALA A 107 9.11 -5.37 -21.96
C ALA A 107 7.65 -5.24 -22.40
N VAL A 108 6.73 -5.25 -21.43
CA VAL A 108 5.33 -4.89 -21.60
C VAL A 108 5.10 -3.51 -20.98
N ASN A 109 4.66 -2.57 -21.80
CA ASN A 109 4.29 -1.22 -21.40
C ASN A 109 2.76 -1.14 -21.24
N LEU A 110 2.31 -0.74 -20.05
CA LEU A 110 0.91 -0.44 -19.75
C LEU A 110 0.77 1.08 -19.63
N ASP A 111 0.12 1.72 -20.60
CA ASP A 111 -0.03 3.18 -20.64
C ASP A 111 -1.45 3.61 -20.26
N MET A 112 -1.56 4.64 -19.42
CA MET A 112 -2.74 5.49 -19.30
C MET A 112 -2.41 6.87 -19.90
N VAL A 113 -2.93 7.12 -21.09
CA VAL A 113 -2.81 8.42 -21.79
C VAL A 113 -4.07 9.23 -21.55
N ILE A 114 -3.92 10.48 -21.12
CA ILE A 114 -5.02 11.42 -20.91
C ILE A 114 -4.79 12.64 -21.82
N ASP A 115 -5.62 12.77 -22.85
CA ASP A 115 -5.69 13.96 -23.69
C ASP A 115 -6.63 14.98 -23.04
N ALA A 116 -6.19 16.22 -22.92
CA ALA A 116 -6.97 17.36 -22.46
C ALA A 116 -7.32 18.29 -23.64
N ILE A 117 -8.50 18.91 -23.57
CA ILE A 117 -8.97 19.86 -24.59
C ILE A 117 -8.00 21.04 -24.66
N LYS A 118 -7.64 21.47 -25.87
CA LYS A 118 -6.65 22.53 -26.10
C LYS A 118 -7.08 23.85 -25.43
N GLY A 119 -6.24 24.35 -24.51
CA GLY A 119 -6.52 25.58 -23.75
C GLY A 119 -7.46 25.40 -22.55
N SER A 120 -7.78 24.16 -22.18
CA SER A 120 -8.50 23.84 -20.95
C SER A 120 -7.67 24.11 -19.69
N GLN A 121 -8.33 24.16 -18.53
CA GLN A 121 -7.64 24.28 -17.25
C GLN A 121 -6.84 23.00 -16.95
N MET A 122 -7.39 21.84 -17.32
CA MET A 122 -6.72 20.54 -17.20
C MET A 122 -5.36 20.50 -17.90
N LEU A 123 -5.29 20.97 -19.15
CA LEU A 123 -4.04 21.01 -19.91
C LEU A 123 -3.01 21.96 -19.27
N LYS A 124 -3.47 23.14 -18.80
CA LYS A 124 -2.61 24.12 -18.12
C LYS A 124 -1.99 23.52 -16.85
N GLU A 125 -2.79 22.87 -16.02
CA GLU A 125 -2.34 22.28 -14.75
C GLU A 125 -1.33 21.15 -14.98
N MET A 126 -1.62 20.23 -15.91
CA MET A 126 -0.69 19.17 -16.32
C MET A 126 0.67 19.75 -16.69
N PHE A 127 0.70 20.75 -17.57
CA PHE A 127 1.96 21.36 -18.04
C PHE A 127 2.69 22.13 -16.93
N SER A 128 1.97 22.80 -16.04
CA SER A 128 2.60 23.51 -14.91
C SER A 128 3.25 22.58 -13.88
N SER A 129 2.82 21.32 -13.80
CA SER A 129 3.33 20.37 -12.80
C SER A 129 4.85 20.14 -12.90
N THR A 130 5.43 20.18 -14.11
CA THR A 130 6.85 19.90 -14.39
C THR A 130 7.75 21.15 -14.34
N GLU A 131 7.24 22.33 -13.98
CA GLU A 131 8.01 23.59 -14.07
C GLU A 131 9.21 23.69 -13.10
N ARG A 132 9.37 22.75 -12.16
CA ARG A 132 10.51 22.74 -11.22
C ARG A 132 11.15 21.35 -11.04
N PRO A 133 12.49 21.26 -11.09
CA PRO A 133 13.22 20.05 -10.73
C PRO A 133 13.15 19.77 -9.23
N SER A 134 13.28 18.50 -8.83
CA SER A 134 13.35 18.11 -7.41
C SER A 134 14.69 18.52 -6.79
N TYR A 135 14.65 18.94 -5.53
CA TYR A 135 15.82 19.14 -4.69
C TYR A 135 16.67 17.87 -4.52
N PHE A 136 16.03 16.70 -4.61
CA PHE A 136 16.60 15.39 -4.29
C PHE A 136 17.08 14.59 -5.52
N ILE A 137 17.06 15.16 -6.74
CA ILE A 137 17.54 14.48 -7.97
C ILE A 137 18.88 13.74 -7.79
N PRO A 138 19.91 14.32 -7.11
CA PRO A 138 21.20 13.64 -6.98
C PRO A 138 21.23 12.38 -6.12
N LEU A 139 20.14 12.07 -5.39
CA LEU A 139 20.03 10.87 -4.55
C LEU A 139 19.42 9.66 -5.29
N LEU A 140 18.88 9.88 -6.48
CA LEU A 140 18.18 8.86 -7.27
C LEU A 140 19.15 7.83 -7.82
N ASP A 141 19.19 6.65 -7.20
CA ASP A 141 19.85 5.46 -7.76
C ASP A 141 18.80 4.57 -8.42
N GLU A 142 18.89 4.42 -9.74
CA GLU A 142 17.99 3.55 -10.50
C GLU A 142 18.26 2.05 -10.24
N ASN A 143 19.36 1.69 -9.58
CA ASN A 143 19.74 0.31 -9.26
C ASN A 143 19.28 -0.12 -7.85
N ALA A 144 18.70 0.79 -7.05
CA ALA A 144 18.20 0.48 -5.71
C ALA A 144 16.95 -0.41 -5.76
N ALA A 145 16.77 -1.31 -4.78
CA ALA A 145 15.63 -2.25 -4.72
C ALA A 145 14.26 -1.58 -4.92
N VAL A 146 14.09 -0.39 -4.33
CA VAL A 146 13.00 0.54 -4.62
C VAL A 146 13.56 1.96 -4.60
N SER A 147 13.19 2.78 -5.58
CA SER A 147 13.48 4.21 -5.62
C SER A 147 12.24 5.01 -6.06
N VAL A 148 11.96 6.13 -5.39
CA VAL A 148 10.76 6.96 -5.58
C VAL A 148 11.18 8.43 -5.66
N SER A 149 10.73 9.12 -6.70
CA SER A 149 10.88 10.56 -6.88
C SER A 149 9.54 11.19 -7.24
N ILE A 150 9.22 12.30 -6.58
CA ILE A 150 8.05 13.12 -6.88
C ILE A 150 8.50 14.58 -6.92
N SER A 151 8.20 15.27 -8.03
CA SER A 151 8.45 16.71 -8.22
C SER A 151 7.29 17.30 -9.00
N SER A 152 6.26 17.78 -8.30
CA SER A 152 5.07 18.34 -8.93
C SER A 152 4.70 19.67 -8.30
N LEU A 153 4.42 20.68 -9.12
CA LEU A 153 3.61 21.81 -8.67
C LEU A 153 2.15 21.38 -8.50
N MET A 154 1.51 21.83 -7.42
CA MET A 154 0.07 21.69 -7.17
C MET A 154 -0.71 22.77 -7.94
N ALA A 155 -1.93 22.45 -8.36
CA ALA A 155 -2.83 23.45 -8.95
C ALA A 155 -3.27 24.47 -7.89
N ASP A 156 -3.58 25.71 -8.29
CA ASP A 156 -3.93 26.76 -7.31
C ASP A 156 -5.19 26.41 -6.49
N ARG A 157 -6.18 25.75 -7.11
CA ARG A 157 -7.36 25.18 -6.44
C ARG A 157 -7.03 24.15 -5.34
N GLU A 158 -5.89 23.48 -5.43
CA GLU A 158 -5.43 22.50 -4.45
C GLU A 158 -4.74 23.19 -3.29
N LYS A 159 -3.96 24.25 -3.54
CA LYS A 159 -3.38 25.11 -2.49
C LYS A 159 -4.49 25.77 -1.65
N GLU A 160 -5.53 26.30 -2.31
CA GLU A 160 -6.73 26.84 -1.66
C GLU A 160 -7.43 25.79 -0.80
N ALA A 161 -7.71 24.61 -1.37
CA ALA A 161 -8.39 23.53 -0.65
C ALA A 161 -7.55 22.98 0.52
N TYR A 162 -6.23 22.83 0.35
CA TYR A 162 -5.34 22.45 1.46
C TYR A 162 -5.28 23.53 2.56
N GLY A 163 -5.47 24.81 2.21
CA GLY A 163 -5.68 25.89 3.18
C GLY A 163 -6.88 25.64 4.09
N GLU A 164 -8.07 25.42 3.53
CA GLU A 164 -9.29 25.09 4.29
C GLU A 164 -9.16 23.77 5.07
N MET A 165 -8.47 22.76 4.50
CA MET A 165 -8.20 21.50 5.19
C MET A 165 -7.30 21.69 6.41
N MET A 166 -6.31 22.60 6.34
CA MET A 166 -5.45 22.92 7.48
C MET A 166 -6.20 23.62 8.62
N GLU A 167 -7.23 24.43 8.35
CA GLU A 167 -8.10 24.95 9.41
C GLU A 167 -8.90 23.83 10.09
N GLY A 168 -9.46 22.90 9.30
CA GLY A 168 -10.11 21.71 9.85
C GLY A 168 -9.15 20.85 10.70
N PHE A 169 -7.89 20.75 10.31
CA PHE A 169 -6.83 20.04 11.05
C PHE A 169 -6.45 20.78 12.35
N ARG A 170 -6.29 22.11 12.33
CA ARG A 170 -6.06 22.93 13.54
C ARG A 170 -7.14 22.69 14.60
N MET A 171 -8.41 22.69 14.19
CA MET A 171 -9.55 22.41 15.09
C MET A 171 -9.50 21.00 15.68
N GLU A 172 -9.13 20.00 14.87
CA GLU A 172 -9.08 18.60 15.31
C GLU A 172 -7.88 18.33 16.25
N VAL A 173 -6.71 18.94 15.99
CA VAL A 173 -5.56 18.91 16.91
C VAL A 173 -5.91 19.55 18.26
N ALA A 174 -6.59 20.69 18.26
CA ALA A 174 -7.07 21.34 19.48
C ALA A 174 -8.03 20.43 20.28
N ARG A 175 -9.03 19.84 19.61
CA ARG A 175 -10.00 18.90 20.19
C ARG A 175 -9.32 17.69 20.82
N LEU A 176 -8.39 17.06 20.08
CA LEU A 176 -7.67 15.87 20.56
C LEU A 176 -6.77 16.18 21.77
N ILE A 177 -6.14 17.36 21.81
CA ILE A 177 -5.35 17.81 22.96
C ILE A 177 -6.23 18.04 24.20
N GLU A 178 -7.41 18.65 24.04
CA GLU A 178 -8.35 18.86 25.14
C GLU A 178 -8.92 17.53 25.68
N GLU A 179 -9.44 16.67 24.81
CA GLU A 179 -10.08 15.39 25.21
C GLU A 179 -9.10 14.44 25.90
N ASN A 180 -7.87 14.34 25.39
CA ASN A 180 -6.81 13.51 25.97
C ASN A 180 -5.99 14.24 27.05
N LYS A 181 -6.31 15.51 27.35
CA LYS A 181 -5.72 16.36 28.40
C LYS A 181 -4.21 16.58 28.24
N LEU A 182 -3.76 16.72 27.01
CA LEU A 182 -2.35 16.78 26.61
C LEU A 182 -1.72 18.18 26.81
N GLY A 183 -1.98 18.80 27.96
CA GLY A 183 -1.57 20.17 28.27
C GLY A 183 -2.48 21.24 27.64
N PRO A 184 -2.00 22.48 27.49
CA PRO A 184 -2.81 23.59 26.97
C PRO A 184 -3.08 23.43 25.47
N VAL A 185 -4.28 23.85 25.03
CA VAL A 185 -4.65 23.91 23.61
C VAL A 185 -3.69 24.86 22.86
N PRO A 186 -3.15 24.47 21.69
CA PRO A 186 -2.28 25.32 20.87
C PRO A 186 -2.96 26.61 20.39
N ASP A 187 -2.28 27.74 20.55
CA ASP A 187 -2.55 28.97 19.78
C ASP A 187 -1.52 29.15 18.65
N GLU A 188 -1.69 30.17 17.80
CA GLU A 188 -0.81 30.46 16.65
C GLU A 188 0.67 30.71 17.03
N ASN A 189 0.95 31.13 18.26
CA ASN A 189 2.29 31.44 18.76
C ASN A 189 2.95 30.24 19.46
N SER A 190 2.16 29.25 19.87
CA SER A 190 2.67 27.99 20.42
C SER A 190 3.49 27.20 19.36
N PRO A 191 4.43 26.33 19.76
CA PRO A 191 5.25 25.58 18.80
C PRO A 191 4.41 24.75 17.82
N ILE A 192 3.31 24.15 18.28
CA ILE A 192 2.39 23.37 17.44
C ILE A 192 1.64 24.29 16.45
N GLY A 193 1.21 25.49 16.88
CA GLY A 193 0.60 26.48 15.99
C GLY A 193 1.55 27.00 14.92
N GLN A 194 2.82 27.24 15.29
CA GLN A 194 3.87 27.63 14.36
C GLN A 194 4.18 26.50 13.35
N ALA A 195 4.29 25.24 13.80
CA ALA A 195 4.46 24.08 12.92
C ALA A 195 3.30 23.89 11.93
N MET A 196 2.04 23.99 12.39
CA MET A 196 0.87 23.94 11.49
C MET A 196 0.90 25.08 10.47
N THR A 197 1.42 26.25 10.85
CA THR A 197 1.59 27.39 9.95
C THR A 197 2.73 27.19 8.95
N ALA A 198 3.84 26.54 9.34
CA ALA A 198 4.92 26.14 8.43
C ALA A 198 4.50 25.05 7.43
N ILE A 199 3.69 24.08 7.88
CA ILE A 199 3.03 23.10 7.00
C ILE A 199 2.10 23.81 6.00
N GLN A 200 1.30 24.78 6.45
CA GLN A 200 0.45 25.59 5.56
C GLN A 200 1.26 26.42 4.55
N LYS A 201 2.39 27.04 4.96
CA LYS A 201 3.33 27.71 4.04
C LYS A 201 3.85 26.74 2.97
N THR A 202 4.17 25.51 3.35
CA THR A 202 4.64 24.46 2.43
C THR A 202 3.56 24.10 1.41
N LEU A 203 2.31 23.92 1.84
CA LEU A 203 1.17 23.63 0.97
C LEU A 203 0.78 24.82 0.07
N GLN A 204 0.98 26.05 0.53
CA GLN A 204 0.75 27.29 -0.26
C GLN A 204 1.85 27.55 -1.28
N GLU A 205 3.10 27.22 -0.96
CA GLU A 205 4.21 27.25 -1.91
C GLU A 205 4.03 26.19 -3.01
N GLY A 206 3.55 25.01 -2.61
CA GLY A 206 2.88 24.06 -3.49
C GLY A 206 3.80 23.24 -4.39
N HIS A 207 5.11 23.19 -4.13
CA HIS A 207 6.02 22.23 -4.77
C HIS A 207 6.08 20.95 -3.94
N MET A 208 5.35 19.91 -4.37
CA MET A 208 5.47 18.57 -3.81
C MET A 208 6.76 17.92 -4.31
N ASP A 209 7.80 18.01 -3.48
CA ASP A 209 9.18 17.57 -3.76
C ASP A 209 9.56 16.51 -2.70
N ILE A 210 9.55 15.23 -3.09
CA ILE A 210 9.65 14.06 -2.21
C ILE A 210 10.58 13.00 -2.81
N PHE A 211 11.39 12.39 -1.95
CA PHE A 211 12.29 11.28 -2.25
C PHE A 211 12.10 10.13 -1.26
N ALA A 212 12.15 8.88 -1.73
CA ALA A 212 12.31 7.72 -0.88
C ALA A 212 13.05 6.59 -1.60
N GLN A 213 13.98 5.91 -0.92
CA GLN A 213 14.79 4.86 -1.53
C GLN A 213 15.23 3.80 -0.52
N PHE A 214 15.34 2.56 -1.01
CA PHE A 214 15.86 1.42 -0.26
C PHE A 214 17.39 1.39 -0.35
N TYR A 215 18.05 1.32 0.80
CA TYR A 215 19.51 1.20 0.92
C TYR A 215 19.88 -0.08 1.68
N ARG A 216 21.10 -0.55 1.46
CA ARG A 216 21.77 -1.50 2.37
C ARG A 216 22.68 -0.73 3.31
N ASP A 217 22.65 -1.05 4.59
CA ASP A 217 23.55 -0.49 5.60
C ASP A 217 24.91 -1.20 5.64
N SER A 218 25.76 -0.81 6.61
CA SER A 218 27.09 -1.38 6.87
C SER A 218 27.07 -2.89 7.17
N ALA A 219 25.95 -3.43 7.65
CA ALA A 219 25.73 -4.84 7.97
C ALA A 219 24.97 -5.59 6.85
N GLY A 220 24.67 -4.93 5.73
CA GLY A 220 23.90 -5.48 4.62
C GLY A 220 22.40 -5.62 4.89
N LYS A 221 21.89 -5.00 5.96
CA LYS A 221 20.47 -4.93 6.30
C LYS A 221 19.79 -3.78 5.57
N LEU A 222 18.47 -3.81 5.50
CA LEU A 222 17.70 -2.77 4.82
C LEU A 222 17.55 -1.51 5.69
N ALA A 223 17.80 -0.35 5.09
CA ALA A 223 17.34 0.94 5.55
C ALA A 223 16.44 1.58 4.48
N ILE A 224 15.21 1.97 4.84
CA ILE A 224 14.32 2.73 3.95
C ILE A 224 14.46 4.20 4.31
N VAL A 225 15.23 4.96 3.52
CA VAL A 225 15.46 6.40 3.73
C VAL A 225 14.45 7.20 2.91
N TRP A 226 13.92 8.28 3.48
CA TRP A 226 13.01 9.20 2.79
C TRP A 226 13.27 10.64 3.21
N ALA A 227 12.88 11.57 2.33
CA ALA A 227 12.95 13.00 2.56
C ALA A 227 11.79 13.73 1.85
N GLY A 228 11.33 14.83 2.45
CA GLY A 228 10.32 15.71 1.87
C GLY A 228 10.70 17.16 2.09
N ARG A 229 10.63 17.97 1.04
CA ARG A 229 10.96 19.40 1.12
C ARG A 229 9.89 20.14 1.92
N VAL A 230 10.31 21.11 2.73
CA VAL A 230 9.42 21.95 3.54
C VAL A 230 9.86 23.40 3.54
N GLN A 231 8.90 24.28 3.83
CA GLN A 231 9.14 25.66 4.20
C GLN A 231 9.18 25.75 5.74
N ASP A 232 10.11 26.54 6.27
CA ASP A 232 10.14 26.88 7.71
C ASP A 232 10.27 25.65 8.63
N GLY A 233 11.20 24.74 8.28
CA GLY A 233 11.37 23.45 8.96
C GLY A 233 11.81 23.53 10.42
N GLU A 234 12.39 24.66 10.86
CA GLU A 234 12.69 24.91 12.28
C GLU A 234 11.42 25.03 13.11
N ALA A 235 10.39 25.73 12.61
CA ALA A 235 9.08 25.81 13.26
C ALA A 235 8.38 24.44 13.29
N ILE A 236 8.51 23.64 12.23
CA ILE A 236 8.00 22.26 12.19
C ILE A 236 8.70 21.41 13.28
N ASN A 237 10.03 21.50 13.39
CA ASN A 237 10.79 20.80 14.42
C ASN A 237 10.34 21.17 15.84
N ALA A 238 10.15 22.48 16.10
CA ALA A 238 9.70 22.97 17.40
C ALA A 238 8.30 22.43 17.79
N GLY A 239 7.35 22.41 16.85
CA GLY A 239 6.02 21.85 17.10
C GLY A 239 6.02 20.33 17.21
N ALA A 240 6.82 19.62 16.40
CA ALA A 240 7.00 18.18 16.54
C ALA A 240 7.59 17.82 17.91
N MET A 241 8.52 18.62 18.43
CA MET A 241 9.10 18.45 19.77
C MET A 241 8.10 18.69 20.90
N ASP A 242 7.19 19.67 20.78
CA ASP A 242 6.09 19.87 21.74
C ASP A 242 5.10 18.68 21.69
N VAL A 243 4.75 18.21 20.49
CA VAL A 243 3.93 16.98 20.30
C VAL A 243 4.60 15.76 20.96
N LEU A 244 5.86 15.45 20.63
CA LEU A 244 6.58 14.32 21.21
C LEU A 244 6.67 14.42 22.75
N THR A 245 6.89 15.63 23.27
CA THR A 245 6.95 15.89 24.73
C THR A 245 5.61 15.61 25.43
N ARG A 246 4.48 15.90 24.77
CA ARG A 246 3.12 15.63 25.27
C ARG A 246 2.70 14.16 25.10
N LEU A 247 3.19 13.48 24.06
CA LEU A 247 2.77 12.12 23.71
C LEU A 247 3.59 11.01 24.41
N LYS A 248 4.84 11.27 24.83
CA LYS A 248 5.77 10.25 25.39
C LYS A 248 5.22 9.46 26.60
N ASP A 249 4.34 10.08 27.41
CA ASP A 249 3.81 9.51 28.66
C ASP A 249 2.47 8.78 28.44
N ILE A 250 2.01 8.66 27.19
CA ILE A 250 0.79 7.98 26.81
C ILE A 250 1.06 6.47 26.64
N GLU A 251 0.24 5.64 27.29
CA GLU A 251 0.35 4.17 27.26
C GLU A 251 0.42 3.61 25.83
N GLN A 252 -0.42 4.11 24.91
CA GLN A 252 -0.42 3.73 23.50
C GLN A 252 0.93 3.98 22.80
N VAL A 253 1.65 5.05 23.17
CA VAL A 253 2.95 5.41 22.58
C VAL A 253 4.06 4.56 23.19
N GLN A 254 4.02 4.33 24.50
CA GLN A 254 4.94 3.42 25.20
C GLN A 254 4.80 1.97 24.69
N ASN A 255 3.58 1.55 24.36
CA ASN A 255 3.30 0.25 23.73
C ASN A 255 3.79 0.17 22.26
N MET A 256 4.08 1.29 21.59
CA MET A 256 4.72 1.28 20.27
C MET A 256 6.23 1.08 20.37
N GLY A 257 6.89 1.66 21.37
CA GLY A 257 8.35 1.62 21.46
C GLY A 257 8.99 2.59 22.45
N GLU A 258 10.33 2.54 22.53
CA GLU A 258 11.14 3.51 23.25
C GLU A 258 11.38 4.75 22.38
N LEU A 259 10.88 5.91 22.83
CA LEU A 259 11.06 7.19 22.15
C LEU A 259 12.32 7.92 22.67
N GLN A 260 13.37 7.90 21.86
CA GLN A 260 14.64 8.58 22.08
C GLN A 260 14.61 9.97 21.41
N ILE A 261 14.23 10.99 22.19
CA ILE A 261 14.29 12.40 21.79
C ILE A 261 15.75 12.86 21.79
N ASN A 262 16.20 13.55 20.74
CA ASN A 262 17.59 13.99 20.54
C ASN A 262 18.59 12.82 20.51
N ALA A 263 18.23 11.72 19.84
CA ALA A 263 19.08 10.56 19.61
C ALA A 263 20.36 10.86 18.79
N GLY A 264 20.40 12.00 18.09
CA GLY A 264 21.60 12.52 17.45
C GLY A 264 21.37 13.85 16.75
N GLU A 265 22.40 14.32 16.05
CA GLU A 265 22.37 15.52 15.20
C GLU A 265 23.17 15.23 13.91
N HIS A 266 22.78 15.81 12.77
CA HIS A 266 23.57 15.82 11.54
C HIS A 266 23.24 17.06 10.69
N HIS A 267 24.23 17.83 10.24
CA HIS A 267 24.01 19.08 9.46
C HIS A 267 22.98 20.05 10.08
N GLY A 268 23.01 20.22 11.41
CA GLY A 268 22.04 21.02 12.17
C GLY A 268 20.64 20.39 12.30
N VAL A 269 20.41 19.22 11.71
CA VAL A 269 19.16 18.46 11.83
C VAL A 269 19.23 17.61 13.10
N MET A 270 18.38 17.93 14.08
CA MET A 270 18.16 17.06 15.24
C MET A 270 17.43 15.78 14.81
N LEU A 271 17.89 14.64 15.33
CA LEU A 271 17.35 13.32 15.05
C LEU A 271 16.67 12.73 16.29
N HIS A 272 15.49 12.16 16.09
CA HIS A 272 14.63 11.55 17.11
C HIS A 272 14.32 10.12 16.64
N ARG A 273 14.46 9.13 17.52
CA ARG A 273 14.28 7.72 17.16
C ARG A 273 13.18 7.06 18.01
N LEU A 274 12.34 6.26 17.36
CA LEU A 274 11.41 5.34 18.02
C LEU A 274 11.89 3.90 17.75
N ASN A 275 12.43 3.23 18.77
CA ASN A 275 12.78 1.80 18.70
C ASN A 275 11.53 0.98 18.98
N PHE A 276 11.07 0.15 18.04
CA PHE A 276 9.79 -0.54 18.20
C PHE A 276 9.85 -1.60 19.29
N ALA A 277 8.82 -1.66 20.15
CA ALA A 277 8.71 -2.64 21.22
C ALA A 277 8.44 -4.06 20.69
N ILE A 278 7.71 -4.16 19.57
CA ILE A 278 7.43 -5.42 18.88
C ILE A 278 8.33 -5.51 17.66
N GLN A 279 9.35 -6.35 17.72
CA GLN A 279 10.26 -6.65 16.60
C GLN A 279 10.08 -8.13 16.19
N PRO A 280 9.23 -8.43 15.19
CA PRO A 280 9.13 -9.77 14.64
C PRO A 280 10.51 -10.20 14.09
N PRO A 281 11.01 -11.42 14.36
CA PRO A 281 12.34 -11.78 13.88
C PRO A 281 12.46 -11.82 12.35
N GLU A 282 11.35 -11.89 11.59
CA GLU A 282 11.33 -11.64 10.14
C GLU A 282 11.74 -10.20 9.80
N ALA A 283 11.30 -9.21 10.59
CA ALA A 283 11.74 -7.82 10.45
C ALA A 283 13.20 -7.65 10.89
N VAL A 284 13.62 -8.27 12.01
CA VAL A 284 15.02 -8.25 12.45
C VAL A 284 15.95 -8.88 11.40
N ALA A 285 15.51 -9.95 10.72
CA ALA A 285 16.28 -10.59 9.67
C ALA A 285 16.53 -9.66 8.46
N VAL A 286 15.54 -8.84 8.09
CA VAL A 286 15.61 -7.90 6.96
C VAL A 286 16.27 -6.56 7.33
N PHE A 287 15.85 -5.95 8.44
CA PHE A 287 16.22 -4.59 8.85
C PHE A 287 17.36 -4.53 9.88
N GLY A 288 17.76 -5.64 10.49
CA GLY A 288 18.74 -5.69 11.58
C GLY A 288 18.11 -5.60 12.96
N ASP A 289 18.94 -5.73 14.01
CA ASP A 289 18.50 -5.56 15.40
C ASP A 289 18.10 -4.11 15.72
N ASN A 290 17.31 -3.92 16.78
CA ASN A 290 16.82 -2.63 17.23
C ASN A 290 16.03 -1.86 16.15
N VAL A 291 15.13 -2.57 15.45
CA VAL A 291 14.28 -2.03 14.38
C VAL A 291 13.47 -0.84 14.90
N GLY A 292 13.58 0.29 14.23
CA GLY A 292 12.90 1.52 14.59
C GLY A 292 12.75 2.49 13.42
N MET A 293 12.24 3.67 13.74
CA MET A 293 12.17 4.81 12.83
C MET A 293 12.95 5.99 13.43
N THR A 294 13.94 6.49 12.71
CA THR A 294 14.59 7.78 13.02
C THR A 294 13.98 8.86 12.12
N MET A 295 13.65 10.03 12.66
CA MET A 295 13.20 11.21 11.93
C MET A 295 13.96 12.46 12.36
N GLY A 296 14.09 13.43 11.46
CA GLY A 296 14.68 14.73 11.75
C GLY A 296 14.11 15.84 10.86
N MET A 297 14.13 17.07 11.35
CA MET A 297 13.55 18.24 10.67
C MET A 297 14.62 19.33 10.54
N GLY A 298 15.13 19.53 9.33
CA GLY A 298 16.05 20.60 8.96
C GLY A 298 15.32 21.78 8.34
N ALA A 299 16.00 22.92 8.18
CA ALA A 299 15.41 24.17 7.71
C ALA A 299 14.64 24.06 6.37
N THR A 300 15.09 23.18 5.46
CA THR A 300 14.56 23.02 4.09
C THR A 300 13.92 21.65 3.81
N ALA A 301 14.12 20.65 4.68
CA ALA A 301 13.69 19.28 4.44
C ALA A 301 13.44 18.50 5.75
N ILE A 302 12.36 17.72 5.75
CA ILE A 302 12.14 16.64 6.73
C ILE A 302 12.82 15.38 6.19
N TRP A 303 13.49 14.67 7.08
CA TRP A 303 14.24 13.45 6.81
C TRP A 303 13.72 12.31 7.68
N GLY A 304 13.78 11.08 7.17
CA GLY A 304 13.52 9.91 7.98
C GLY A 304 14.16 8.63 7.43
N VAL A 305 14.30 7.64 8.31
CA VAL A 305 14.74 6.29 7.96
C VAL A 305 14.03 5.25 8.83
N ILE A 306 13.65 4.13 8.21
CA ILE A 306 13.18 2.93 8.92
C ILE A 306 14.23 1.84 8.76
N GLY A 307 14.67 1.25 9.88
CA GLY A 307 15.64 0.15 9.91
C GLY A 307 16.21 -0.12 11.30
N GLY A 308 17.15 -1.05 11.39
CA GLY A 308 17.87 -1.40 12.61
C GLY A 308 18.86 -0.33 13.08
N GLU A 309 19.78 -0.70 13.95
CA GLU A 309 20.73 0.21 14.62
C GLU A 309 21.53 1.09 13.64
N GLU A 310 22.14 0.49 12.62
CA GLU A 310 22.98 1.15 11.60
C GLU A 310 22.18 2.02 10.60
N SER A 311 20.84 1.97 10.62
CA SER A 311 19.99 2.74 9.70
C SER A 311 20.20 4.25 9.84
N THR A 312 20.52 4.72 11.05
CA THR A 312 20.78 6.15 11.32
C THR A 312 22.09 6.63 10.70
N ALA A 313 23.12 5.78 10.62
CA ALA A 313 24.35 6.09 9.90
C ALA A 313 24.10 6.13 8.38
N THR A 314 23.24 5.25 7.87
CA THR A 314 22.82 5.24 6.46
C THR A 314 22.09 6.52 6.08
N LEU A 315 21.15 7.02 6.92
CA LEU A 315 20.49 8.32 6.70
C LEU A 315 21.50 9.47 6.58
N LYS A 316 22.47 9.54 7.51
CA LYS A 316 23.51 10.58 7.51
C LYS A 316 24.30 10.59 6.21
N SER A 317 24.74 9.43 5.73
CA SER A 317 25.44 9.30 4.44
C SER A 317 24.60 9.73 3.23
N VAL A 318 23.27 9.58 3.28
CA VAL A 318 22.37 10.10 2.23
C VAL A 318 22.26 11.64 2.29
N MET A 319 22.26 12.23 3.50
CA MET A 319 22.32 13.69 3.66
C MET A 319 23.65 14.26 3.14
N ASP A 320 24.78 13.60 3.45
CA ASP A 320 26.12 14.00 2.99
C ASP A 320 26.22 14.03 1.46
N LYS A 321 25.71 12.99 0.79
CA LYS A 321 25.66 12.92 -0.68
C LYS A 321 24.86 14.06 -1.30
N LEU A 322 23.80 14.52 -0.63
CA LEU A 322 23.00 15.64 -1.13
C LEU A 322 23.73 16.98 -1.00
N GLU A 323 24.44 17.20 0.11
CA GLU A 323 25.26 18.40 0.30
C GLU A 323 26.42 18.45 -0.74
N GLU A 324 27.15 17.34 -0.91
CA GLU A 324 28.24 17.23 -1.90
C GLU A 324 27.74 17.48 -3.33
N ALA A 325 26.58 16.92 -3.71
CA ALA A 325 25.99 17.15 -5.02
C ALA A 325 25.50 18.58 -5.24
N GLN A 326 25.06 19.27 -4.19
CA GLN A 326 24.65 20.67 -4.27
C GLN A 326 25.85 21.63 -4.31
N ALA A 327 26.95 21.30 -3.63
CA ALA A 327 28.21 22.03 -3.71
C ALA A 327 28.90 21.92 -5.09
N THR A 328 28.65 20.84 -5.84
CA THR A 328 29.33 20.54 -7.12
C THR A 328 28.56 20.97 -8.38
N ALA A 329 27.28 21.35 -8.26
CA ALA A 329 26.48 22.04 -9.29
C ALA A 329 26.53 21.42 -10.71
N ALA A 330 26.51 20.10 -10.80
CA ALA A 330 26.41 19.38 -12.07
C ALA A 330 25.02 19.58 -12.74
N ASP A 331 24.98 19.48 -14.06
CA ASP A 331 23.78 19.71 -14.88
C ASP A 331 22.66 18.71 -14.56
N GLN A 332 21.70 19.13 -13.73
CA GLN A 332 20.64 18.26 -13.21
C GLN A 332 19.60 17.98 -14.30
N ARG A 333 19.68 16.78 -14.91
CA ARG A 333 18.60 16.23 -15.72
C ARG A 333 17.29 16.29 -14.94
N THR A 334 16.30 17.03 -15.45
CA THR A 334 14.94 17.01 -14.91
C THR A 334 14.36 15.59 -15.08
N PRO A 335 14.07 14.85 -13.99
CA PRO A 335 13.34 13.59 -14.11
C PRO A 335 11.87 13.88 -14.48
N PRO A 336 11.09 12.87 -14.88
CA PRO A 336 9.63 12.96 -14.86
C PRO A 336 9.11 13.41 -13.49
N ASN A 337 7.99 14.14 -13.46
CA ASN A 337 7.37 14.71 -12.25
C ASN A 337 6.93 13.64 -11.22
N PHE A 338 6.79 12.39 -11.66
CA PHE A 338 6.62 11.23 -10.82
C PHE A 338 7.41 10.05 -11.40
N ARG A 339 8.18 9.37 -10.56
CA ARG A 339 8.91 8.15 -10.90
C ARG A 339 8.92 7.18 -9.72
N VAL A 340 8.67 5.90 -10.01
CA VAL A 340 8.91 4.78 -9.12
C VAL A 340 9.69 3.72 -9.89
N ILE A 341 10.75 3.19 -9.29
CA ILE A 341 11.54 2.06 -9.79
C ILE A 341 11.49 0.97 -8.73
N ILE A 342 11.27 -0.27 -9.14
CA ILE A 342 11.31 -1.46 -8.28
C ILE A 342 12.14 -2.52 -8.98
N ASN A 343 13.32 -2.83 -8.45
CA ASN A 343 14.18 -3.90 -8.94
C ASN A 343 13.82 -5.20 -8.17
N VAL A 344 13.04 -6.07 -8.82
CA VAL A 344 12.22 -7.10 -8.18
C VAL A 344 13.08 -8.15 -7.49
N ASN A 345 14.22 -8.52 -8.07
CA ASN A 345 15.14 -9.53 -7.55
C ASN A 345 15.62 -9.21 -6.13
N GLN A 346 15.91 -7.94 -5.87
CA GLN A 346 16.35 -7.48 -4.55
C GLN A 346 15.21 -7.59 -3.51
N LEU A 347 13.95 -7.42 -3.93
CA LEU A 347 12.78 -7.67 -3.07
C LEU A 347 12.49 -9.17 -2.89
N VAL A 348 12.77 -10.02 -3.89
CA VAL A 348 12.64 -11.49 -3.76
C VAL A 348 13.64 -12.03 -2.73
N GLU A 349 14.91 -11.60 -2.78
CA GLU A 349 15.93 -11.94 -1.77
C GLU A 349 15.45 -11.63 -0.35
N MET A 350 14.94 -10.39 -0.13
CA MET A 350 14.42 -9.96 1.17
C MET A 350 13.19 -10.77 1.61
N ALA A 351 12.29 -11.11 0.68
CA ALA A 351 11.13 -11.94 0.96
C ALA A 351 11.51 -13.38 1.33
N GLU A 352 12.62 -13.91 0.81
CA GLU A 352 13.13 -15.22 1.19
C GLU A 352 13.82 -15.22 2.54
N ILE A 353 14.64 -14.22 2.87
CA ILE A 353 15.23 -14.04 4.21
C ILE A 353 14.13 -14.03 5.29
N ALA A 354 13.06 -13.27 5.09
CA ALA A 354 11.91 -13.25 6.00
C ALA A 354 11.18 -14.61 6.05
N ARG A 355 11.03 -15.28 4.90
CA ARG A 355 10.35 -16.58 4.80
C ARG A 355 11.10 -17.70 5.49
N GLU A 356 12.42 -17.80 5.34
CA GLU A 356 13.24 -18.83 5.98
C GLU A 356 13.12 -18.74 7.50
N VAL A 357 13.26 -17.54 8.07
CA VAL A 357 13.08 -17.29 9.51
C VAL A 357 11.67 -17.65 9.99
N SER A 358 10.63 -17.36 9.19
CA SER A 358 9.24 -17.78 9.52
C SER A 358 9.06 -19.31 9.51
N MET A 359 9.75 -20.02 8.60
CA MET A 359 9.68 -21.46 8.46
C MET A 359 10.42 -22.19 9.58
N THR A 360 11.64 -21.75 9.91
CA THR A 360 12.42 -22.28 11.03
C THR A 360 11.65 -22.13 12.34
N ARG A 361 11.11 -20.94 12.63
CA ARG A 361 10.30 -20.72 13.85
C ARG A 361 9.02 -21.55 13.88
N ARG A 362 8.42 -21.84 12.73
CA ARG A 362 7.28 -22.75 12.65
C ARG A 362 7.69 -24.17 13.05
N GLN A 363 8.80 -24.67 12.52
CA GLN A 363 9.35 -25.98 12.88
C GLN A 363 9.73 -26.05 14.36
N GLU A 364 10.37 -25.01 14.91
CA GLU A 364 10.68 -24.90 16.35
C GLU A 364 9.42 -24.96 17.22
N ARG A 365 8.35 -24.25 16.84
CA ARG A 365 7.07 -24.27 17.57
C ARG A 365 6.36 -25.62 17.47
N GLU A 366 6.35 -26.24 16.30
CA GLU A 366 5.77 -27.57 16.10
C GLU A 366 6.58 -28.65 16.88
N ALA A 367 7.91 -28.53 16.93
CA ALA A 367 8.77 -29.38 17.74
C ALA A 367 8.60 -29.15 19.25
N ALA A 368 8.51 -27.90 19.71
CA ALA A 368 8.29 -27.56 21.11
C ALA A 368 6.93 -28.06 21.62
N ALA A 369 5.86 -27.85 20.84
CA ALA A 369 4.54 -28.40 21.15
C ALA A 369 4.53 -29.94 21.14
N GLY A 370 5.29 -30.57 20.23
CA GLY A 370 5.50 -32.03 20.23
C GLY A 370 6.24 -32.52 21.48
N ALA A 371 7.26 -31.82 21.94
CA ALA A 371 8.00 -32.15 23.16
C ALA A 371 7.15 -31.95 24.43
N GLU A 372 6.38 -30.87 24.52
CA GLU A 372 5.45 -30.61 25.61
C GLU A 372 4.34 -31.68 25.66
N ALA A 373 3.77 -32.04 24.51
CA ALA A 373 2.79 -33.12 24.40
C ALA A 373 3.38 -34.51 24.72
N ALA A 374 4.68 -34.74 24.49
CA ALA A 374 5.35 -35.97 24.89
C ALA A 374 5.62 -36.01 26.40
N LEU A 375 6.06 -34.91 27.01
CA LEU A 375 6.27 -34.79 28.45
C LEU A 375 4.95 -34.99 29.23
N ALA A 376 3.84 -34.47 28.70
CA ALA A 376 2.48 -34.67 29.26
C ALA A 376 1.96 -36.12 29.20
N GLN A 377 2.64 -37.02 28.48
CA GLN A 377 2.28 -38.45 28.38
C GLN A 377 3.15 -39.37 29.27
N THR A 378 4.09 -38.82 30.02
CA THR A 378 4.95 -39.59 30.93
C THR A 378 4.14 -40.07 32.15
N PRO A 379 4.01 -41.39 32.42
CA PRO A 379 3.23 -41.87 33.57
C PRO A 379 3.91 -41.53 34.90
N VAL A 380 3.14 -41.03 35.87
CA VAL A 380 3.61 -40.84 37.25
C VAL A 380 3.33 -42.11 38.06
N ASP A 381 4.39 -42.85 38.40
CA ASP A 381 4.29 -44.04 39.24
C ASP A 381 3.63 -43.72 40.59
N THR A 382 2.51 -44.38 40.86
CA THR A 382 1.69 -44.15 42.06
C THR A 382 1.77 -45.37 42.99
N PRO A 383 2.30 -45.26 44.22
CA PRO A 383 2.33 -46.36 45.17
C PRO A 383 0.91 -46.79 45.59
N ALA A 384 0.66 -48.10 45.59
CA ALA A 384 -0.67 -48.65 45.85
C ALA A 384 -1.07 -48.62 47.35
N PRO A 385 -2.29 -48.15 47.70
CA PRO A 385 -2.83 -48.25 49.06
C PRO A 385 -3.56 -49.60 49.28
N GLY A 386 -3.30 -50.23 50.43
CA GLY A 386 -4.05 -51.40 50.91
C GLY A 386 -5.37 -51.02 51.60
N ALA A 387 -6.26 -52.01 51.76
CA ALA A 387 -7.55 -51.92 52.46
C ALA A 387 -7.64 -53.05 53.52
N PRO A 388 -8.71 -53.17 54.35
CA PRO A 388 -9.87 -52.29 54.52
C PRO A 388 -10.17 -51.90 56.00
N GLY A 389 -11.19 -51.08 56.23
CA GLY A 389 -11.81 -50.85 57.55
C GLY A 389 -13.28 -50.46 57.40
N ALA A 390 -14.16 -50.94 58.29
CA ALA A 390 -15.62 -50.78 58.19
C ALA A 390 -16.25 -50.28 59.51
N GLY A 391 -17.34 -49.50 59.44
CA GLY A 391 -18.02 -49.02 60.66
C GLY A 391 -19.25 -48.11 60.48
N ALA A 392 -20.43 -48.73 60.33
CA ALA A 392 -21.76 -48.24 60.77
C ALA A 392 -22.37 -46.90 60.22
N ALA A 393 -23.69 -46.78 60.43
CA ALA A 393 -24.62 -45.69 60.08
C ALA A 393 -25.65 -45.55 61.26
N PRO A 394 -26.89 -44.98 61.20
CA PRO A 394 -27.61 -44.29 60.10
C PRO A 394 -28.57 -43.09 60.48
N ALA A 395 -29.05 -42.36 59.43
CA ALA A 395 -30.41 -41.77 59.27
C ALA A 395 -30.95 -40.70 60.26
N PRO A 396 -32.12 -40.03 59.99
CA PRO A 396 -32.97 -39.92 58.78
C PRO A 396 -32.88 -38.51 58.10
N GLY A 397 -33.67 -38.06 57.10
CA GLY A 397 -34.77 -38.65 56.30
C GLY A 397 -36.15 -37.94 56.52
N ALA A 398 -37.06 -37.76 55.54
CA ALA A 398 -37.01 -37.96 54.08
C ALA A 398 -38.25 -37.33 53.34
N GLY A 399 -38.12 -36.99 52.05
CA GLY A 399 -39.24 -36.60 51.12
C GLY A 399 -38.81 -35.55 50.07
N GLY A 400 -39.20 -35.53 48.79
CA GLY A 400 -40.13 -36.37 47.99
C GLY A 400 -41.30 -35.52 47.43
N ALA A 401 -41.67 -35.48 46.14
CA ALA A 401 -41.15 -36.04 44.87
C ALA A 401 -41.56 -35.07 43.71
N GLY A 402 -41.39 -35.28 42.39
CA GLY A 402 -41.00 -36.44 41.56
C GLY A 402 -40.98 -36.09 40.05
N GLY A 403 -41.29 -37.05 39.15
CA GLY A 403 -41.45 -36.89 37.68
C GLY A 403 -42.24 -38.07 37.08
N PRO A 404 -42.20 -38.38 35.76
CA PRO A 404 -41.54 -37.72 34.62
C PRO A 404 -42.48 -37.49 33.39
N GLY A 405 -41.95 -37.03 32.25
CA GLY A 405 -42.69 -36.94 30.96
C GLY A 405 -41.78 -36.59 29.76
N ALA A 406 -42.15 -36.93 28.52
CA ALA A 406 -41.24 -36.89 27.37
C ALA A 406 -41.87 -36.47 26.02
N GLY A 407 -41.05 -35.84 25.16
CA GLY A 407 -41.11 -36.00 23.70
C GLY A 407 -41.44 -34.77 22.83
N ARG A 408 -40.83 -34.76 21.63
CA ARG A 408 -41.05 -33.84 20.47
C ARG A 408 -40.52 -32.40 20.69
N GLY A 409 -40.09 -31.67 19.66
CA GLY A 409 -39.86 -32.03 18.25
C GLY A 409 -40.37 -30.95 17.27
N PHE A 410 -39.55 -30.62 16.25
CA PHE A 410 -39.78 -29.57 15.23
C PHE A 410 -39.70 -28.11 15.76
N GLY A 411 -39.40 -27.10 14.94
CA GLY A 411 -39.21 -27.10 13.48
C GLY A 411 -38.25 -26.01 12.96
N ARG A 412 -37.88 -26.11 11.67
CA ARG A 412 -36.81 -25.32 11.02
C ARG A 412 -37.36 -24.52 9.84
N GLY A 413 -37.07 -23.23 9.77
CA GLY A 413 -37.31 -22.39 8.59
C GLY A 413 -37.14 -20.89 8.88
N GLY A 414 -36.65 -20.05 7.97
CA GLY A 414 -36.10 -20.38 6.65
C GLY A 414 -36.10 -19.20 5.68
N ARG A 415 -34.97 -18.48 5.59
CA ARG A 415 -34.57 -17.48 4.57
C ARG A 415 -33.06 -17.23 4.79
N GLY A 416 -32.20 -17.01 3.79
CA GLY A 416 -32.47 -16.94 2.35
C GLY A 416 -31.41 -16.15 1.60
N ARG A 417 -30.11 -16.39 1.85
CA ARG A 417 -28.99 -15.73 1.16
C ARG A 417 -28.05 -16.77 0.58
N GLY A 418 -27.84 -16.75 -0.73
CA GLY A 418 -27.02 -17.73 -1.46
C GLY A 418 -25.53 -17.49 -1.28
N GLY A 419 -24.98 -17.87 -0.12
CA GLY A 419 -23.53 -17.96 0.06
C GLY A 419 -23.02 -19.25 -0.58
N PHE A 420 -22.27 -19.14 -1.67
CA PHE A 420 -21.54 -20.28 -2.24
C PHE A 420 -20.35 -20.61 -1.33
N GLN A 421 -20.56 -21.43 -0.30
CA GLN A 421 -19.46 -22.02 0.44
C GLN A 421 -18.73 -23.00 -0.49
N PRO A 422 -17.47 -22.76 -0.88
CA PRO A 422 -16.74 -23.71 -1.70
C PRO A 422 -16.60 -25.02 -0.94
N ASN A 423 -16.77 -26.14 -1.63
CA ASN A 423 -16.52 -27.47 -1.07
C ASN A 423 -15.08 -27.51 -0.51
N PRO A 424 -14.79 -28.08 0.66
CA PRO A 424 -13.42 -28.22 1.17
C PRO A 424 -12.42 -28.78 0.15
N ALA A 425 -12.84 -29.69 -0.74
CA ALA A 425 -12.01 -30.17 -1.85
C ALA A 425 -11.70 -29.09 -2.91
N GLN A 426 -12.66 -28.19 -3.20
CA GLN A 426 -12.45 -27.03 -4.07
C GLN A 426 -11.55 -25.98 -3.39
N ALA A 427 -11.70 -25.75 -2.08
CA ALA A 427 -10.83 -24.86 -1.32
C ALA A 427 -9.37 -25.37 -1.33
N ALA A 428 -9.15 -26.67 -1.06
CA ALA A 428 -7.83 -27.29 -1.11
C ALA A 428 -7.24 -27.38 -2.54
N ALA A 429 -8.08 -27.45 -3.59
CA ALA A 429 -7.62 -27.34 -4.98
C ALA A 429 -7.23 -25.89 -5.33
N MET A 430 -7.99 -24.90 -4.85
CA MET A 430 -7.70 -23.47 -5.04
C MET A 430 -6.42 -23.05 -4.30
N GLN A 431 -6.22 -23.53 -3.07
CA GLN A 431 -4.98 -23.31 -2.30
C GLN A 431 -3.77 -23.89 -3.04
N ARG A 432 -3.80 -25.16 -3.46
CA ARG A 432 -2.69 -25.78 -4.21
C ARG A 432 -2.40 -25.05 -5.53
N ARG A 433 -3.43 -24.59 -6.26
CA ARG A 433 -3.24 -23.76 -7.47
C ARG A 433 -2.62 -22.39 -7.15
N ALA A 434 -3.00 -21.76 -6.04
CA ALA A 434 -2.38 -20.51 -5.60
C ALA A 434 -0.92 -20.69 -5.15
N GLU A 435 -0.60 -21.80 -4.48
CA GLU A 435 0.77 -22.15 -4.09
C GLU A 435 1.65 -22.49 -5.29
N GLN A 436 1.14 -23.28 -6.25
CA GLN A 436 1.81 -23.59 -7.51
C GLN A 436 2.01 -22.33 -8.36
N GLY A 437 0.99 -21.48 -8.50
CA GLY A 437 1.10 -20.20 -9.21
C GLY A 437 2.12 -19.26 -8.56
N ARG A 438 2.12 -19.14 -7.23
CA ARG A 438 3.13 -18.38 -6.48
C ARG A 438 4.54 -18.95 -6.68
N ARG A 439 4.69 -20.28 -6.70
CA ARG A 439 5.97 -20.95 -6.96
C ARG A 439 6.47 -20.61 -8.37
N ILE A 440 5.64 -20.78 -9.39
CA ILE A 440 5.94 -20.42 -10.79
C ILE A 440 6.35 -18.95 -10.90
N ALA A 441 5.62 -18.04 -10.25
CA ALA A 441 5.94 -16.61 -10.24
C ALA A 441 7.33 -16.33 -9.63
N MET A 442 7.61 -16.85 -8.42
CA MET A 442 8.90 -16.68 -7.76
C MET A 442 10.06 -17.34 -8.51
N GLU A 443 9.87 -18.53 -9.08
CA GLU A 443 10.90 -19.19 -9.89
C GLU A 443 11.18 -18.41 -11.18
N THR A 444 10.18 -17.81 -11.80
CA THR A 444 10.35 -17.05 -13.05
C THR A 444 11.00 -15.68 -12.83
N LEU A 445 10.60 -14.95 -11.77
CA LEU A 445 11.20 -13.67 -11.38
C LEU A 445 12.60 -13.81 -10.75
N LYS A 446 13.15 -15.04 -10.71
CA LYS A 446 14.54 -15.32 -10.36
C LYS A 446 15.45 -15.57 -11.57
N GLU A 447 14.89 -15.69 -12.77
CA GLU A 447 15.65 -16.05 -13.99
C GLU A 447 16.22 -14.86 -14.77
N GLY A 448 15.78 -13.64 -14.46
CA GLY A 448 16.29 -12.38 -15.01
C GLY A 448 16.31 -11.31 -13.92
N ASP A 449 17.00 -10.19 -14.14
CA ASP A 449 17.02 -9.06 -13.21
C ASP A 449 15.88 -8.10 -13.57
N ASP A 450 14.67 -8.43 -13.12
CA ASP A 450 13.44 -7.81 -13.63
C ASP A 450 13.08 -6.51 -12.89
N ARG A 451 12.84 -5.44 -13.66
CA ARG A 451 12.40 -4.14 -13.15
C ARG A 451 10.91 -3.90 -13.39
N ILE A 452 10.28 -3.20 -12.45
CA ILE A 452 9.06 -2.41 -12.70
C ILE A 452 9.47 -0.95 -12.73
N GLU A 453 9.09 -0.22 -13.78
CA GLU A 453 9.11 1.24 -13.78
C GLU A 453 7.69 1.79 -13.78
N ILE A 454 7.47 2.89 -13.07
CA ILE A 454 6.29 3.73 -13.22
C ILE A 454 6.79 5.15 -13.43
N ASP A 455 6.45 5.81 -14.55
CA ASP A 455 6.71 7.23 -14.70
C ASP A 455 5.60 8.01 -15.40
N SER A 456 5.57 9.31 -15.13
CA SER A 456 4.62 10.27 -15.68
C SER A 456 5.35 11.26 -16.60
N ARG A 457 4.90 11.37 -17.84
CA ARG A 457 5.47 12.27 -18.85
C ARG A 457 4.37 13.11 -19.50
N LEU A 458 4.69 14.36 -19.82
CA LEU A 458 3.79 15.18 -20.63
C LEU A 458 3.80 14.72 -22.09
N THR A 459 2.66 14.88 -22.75
CA THR A 459 2.48 14.74 -24.21
C THR A 459 2.08 16.10 -24.78
N GLU A 460 2.07 16.27 -26.11
CA GLU A 460 1.63 17.53 -26.74
C GLU A 460 0.19 17.95 -26.37
N THR A 461 -0.63 16.98 -25.94
CA THR A 461 -2.07 17.08 -25.68
C THR A 461 -2.47 16.85 -24.22
N GLY A 462 -1.53 16.53 -23.32
CA GLY A 462 -1.84 16.18 -21.93
C GLY A 462 -0.71 15.41 -21.25
N ALA A 463 -1.02 14.22 -20.72
CA ALA A 463 -0.07 13.42 -19.96
C ALA A 463 -0.21 11.91 -20.21
N ARG A 464 0.88 11.17 -19.99
CA ARG A 464 0.95 9.71 -20.00
C ARG A 464 1.56 9.22 -18.69
N LEU A 465 0.85 8.34 -18.01
CA LEU A 465 1.39 7.47 -16.97
C LEU A 465 1.73 6.13 -17.60
N ARG A 466 3.00 5.71 -17.57
CA ARG A 466 3.47 4.41 -18.06
C ARG A 466 3.84 3.53 -16.89
N VAL A 467 3.43 2.25 -16.94
CA VAL A 467 3.99 1.16 -16.13
C VAL A 467 4.73 0.20 -17.08
N ARG A 468 6.06 0.12 -16.96
CA ARG A 468 6.90 -0.83 -17.71
C ARG A 468 7.14 -2.07 -16.85
N LEU A 469 6.94 -3.25 -17.43
CA LEU A 469 7.17 -4.56 -16.83
C LEU A 469 8.15 -5.35 -17.70
N GLU A 470 9.30 -5.75 -17.17
CA GLU A 470 10.35 -6.38 -17.97
C GLU A 470 10.16 -7.90 -18.20
N GLN A 471 11.09 -8.50 -18.94
CA GLN A 471 10.91 -9.76 -19.66
C GLN A 471 10.38 -10.93 -18.81
N GLY A 472 10.80 -11.06 -17.55
CA GLY A 472 10.36 -12.10 -16.64
C GLY A 472 8.92 -11.94 -16.15
N PHE A 473 8.33 -10.74 -16.16
CA PHE A 473 6.89 -10.60 -16.02
C PHE A 473 6.15 -11.24 -17.19
N VAL A 474 6.66 -11.05 -18.42
CA VAL A 474 6.10 -11.66 -19.64
C VAL A 474 6.21 -13.19 -19.58
N LYS A 475 7.38 -13.72 -19.19
CA LYS A 475 7.59 -15.16 -18.93
C LYS A 475 6.65 -15.67 -17.83
N MET A 476 6.47 -14.92 -16.75
CA MET A 476 5.61 -15.28 -15.62
C MET A 476 4.15 -15.40 -16.08
N PHE A 477 3.61 -14.39 -16.76
CA PHE A 477 2.24 -14.44 -17.30
C PHE A 477 2.08 -15.61 -18.28
N GLY A 478 3.04 -15.82 -19.19
CA GLY A 478 3.05 -16.97 -20.11
C GLY A 478 3.00 -18.31 -19.38
N ARG A 479 3.85 -18.51 -18.36
CA ARG A 479 3.90 -19.75 -17.56
C ARG A 479 2.66 -19.95 -16.69
N LEU A 480 2.10 -18.88 -16.12
CA LEU A 480 0.85 -18.93 -15.34
C LEU A 480 -0.34 -19.29 -16.23
N VAL A 481 -0.44 -18.70 -17.43
CA VAL A 481 -1.48 -19.04 -18.41
C VAL A 481 -1.32 -20.48 -18.91
N ALA A 482 -0.10 -20.92 -19.22
CA ALA A 482 0.19 -22.29 -19.62
C ALA A 482 -0.24 -23.31 -18.54
N ASN A 483 0.11 -23.08 -17.27
CA ASN A 483 -0.30 -23.95 -16.15
C ASN A 483 -1.80 -23.86 -15.83
N GLY A 484 -2.44 -22.71 -16.09
CA GLY A 484 -3.90 -22.57 -15.99
C GLY A 484 -4.66 -23.37 -17.06
N ILE A 485 -4.08 -23.49 -18.26
CA ILE A 485 -4.65 -24.23 -19.40
C ILE A 485 -4.33 -25.73 -19.32
N SER A 486 -3.13 -26.12 -18.86
CA SER A 486 -2.72 -27.54 -18.73
C SER A 486 -3.37 -28.28 -17.53
N GLY A 487 -4.34 -27.66 -16.85
CA GLY A 487 -5.18 -28.30 -15.83
C GLY A 487 -4.52 -28.52 -14.47
N GLY A 488 -3.19 -28.55 -14.39
CA GLY A 488 -2.43 -28.85 -13.19
C GLY A 488 -2.16 -30.34 -12.99
N GLU A 489 -1.91 -31.08 -14.06
CA GLU A 489 -1.29 -32.41 -13.97
C GLU A 489 0.16 -32.26 -13.50
N ALA A 490 0.37 -32.41 -12.19
CA ALA A 490 1.68 -32.78 -11.68
C ALA A 490 1.94 -34.23 -12.07
N GLU A 491 3.09 -34.52 -12.69
CA GLU A 491 3.57 -35.91 -12.77
C GLU A 491 3.67 -36.46 -11.34
N PRO A 492 3.07 -37.63 -11.06
CA PRO A 492 3.20 -38.23 -9.73
C PRO A 492 4.63 -38.72 -9.53
N ASP A 493 5.31 -38.20 -8.50
CA ASP A 493 6.62 -38.68 -8.08
C ASP A 493 6.61 -40.22 -7.99
N ALA A 494 7.46 -40.86 -8.79
CA ALA A 494 7.51 -42.32 -8.85
C ALA A 494 7.96 -42.85 -7.47
N PRO A 495 7.17 -43.72 -6.80
CA PRO A 495 7.51 -44.18 -5.47
C PRO A 495 8.77 -45.03 -5.51
N ALA A 496 9.82 -44.57 -4.84
CA ALA A 496 10.99 -45.37 -4.54
C ALA A 496 10.61 -46.57 -3.65
N ASP A 497 11.42 -47.63 -3.74
CA ASP A 497 11.37 -48.83 -2.89
C ASP A 497 10.05 -49.62 -2.88
N ALA A 498 9.69 -50.17 -4.04
CA ALA A 498 8.92 -51.42 -4.10
C ALA A 498 9.89 -52.63 -4.02
N PRO A 499 9.87 -53.45 -2.95
CA PRO A 499 10.79 -54.59 -2.81
C PRO A 499 10.47 -55.70 -3.83
N ALA A 500 11.51 -56.29 -4.41
CA ALA A 500 11.38 -57.30 -5.46
C ALA A 500 10.65 -58.58 -4.98
N PRO A 501 9.77 -59.18 -5.80
CA PRO A 501 9.02 -60.38 -5.43
C PRO A 501 9.93 -61.60 -5.30
N GLN A 502 9.75 -62.37 -4.23
CA GLN A 502 10.50 -63.59 -3.99
C GLN A 502 10.10 -64.70 -4.97
N ALA A 503 11.09 -65.34 -5.60
CA ALA A 503 10.85 -66.43 -6.53
C ALA A 503 10.53 -67.75 -5.78
N VAL A 504 9.39 -68.35 -6.10
CA VAL A 504 9.03 -69.71 -5.68
C VAL A 504 9.47 -70.68 -6.79
N PRO A 505 10.25 -71.75 -6.50
CA PRO A 505 10.69 -72.69 -7.50
C PRO A 505 9.55 -73.63 -7.93
N ALA A 506 9.43 -73.87 -9.23
CA ALA A 506 8.60 -74.93 -9.78
C ALA A 506 9.42 -76.23 -9.97
N GLN A 507 8.74 -77.37 -9.84
CA GLN A 507 9.20 -78.70 -10.30
C GLN A 507 8.53 -79.02 -11.65
#